data_AF-A0A7J7KC73-F1
#
_entry.id   AF-A0A7J7KC73-F1
#
_cell.length_a   1.000
_cell.length_b   1.000
_cell.length_c   1.000
_cell.angle_alpha   90.00
_cell.angle_beta   90.00
_cell.angle_gamma   90.00
#
_symmetry.space_group_name_H-M   'P 1'
#
loop_
_entity.id
_entity.type
_entity.pdbx_description
1 polymer ?
#
loop_
_entity_poly.entity_id
_entity_poly.type
_entity_poly.pdbx_seq_one_letter_code
_entity_poly.pdbx_strand_id
1 'polypeptide(L)'
;MKFEIRGNNKTVILKLLYAKSLIQPRAKQKQWETYDYEDPNNLLQIHVDRAPDHQDGAGQPWPMPQAYRAENISLVVDVDGFTIQRPVKTCNRVNRAIARYTNHINSKIDLFIPDGEKLQPLSQSNGRVLRQLKVSMSRPCDDDDLPHEHMSEQCKSLLLSVCLSYNKLVVSGAEATLSAQEPWGVIRGLETFSQLIYFSSGHARVNVTFIKDYPRFSFRGLMLDTARHYIPVRYLKRTLDAMSYNKLNVFHWHMVDDQSFPYESKVFPKLSIKGAYSANQIYTHADIRQLIDYAADRAIRIVPEFDSPGHTRSWGLGYPELLTNCSADYYPFGAVNPLSKYTYQFMTTFWREIADLFPDSTVHVGGDEINYKCWLRLQYIRDFMITNNMTLDNYDFLTLDGDKLQGYYLKHLIDVMPKERKKIAWEEAFNAAKHWNISTDELIINVWKGGDYEWQYTMENIVRQGYKAILSAPWYLNYISYGRDWTKYYTQDPHTFLNYASGNDISRENVIGGQVCMWMEFIDESNLEPTLWPRASSPAEKLWSSAEMTDWKKAEARFEHHRCRMSRRGIKTQPNSGPGSCRGTMKIKPPYEAAQQYFN
;
A
#
# COMPACT_ATOMS: atom_id res chain seq x y z
N MET A 1 21.86 22.03 -42.59
CA MET A 1 23.23 21.91 -42.07
C MET A 1 24.19 21.83 -43.25
N LYS A 2 25.15 22.75 -43.36
CA LYS A 2 26.33 22.57 -44.21
C LYS A 2 27.55 22.59 -43.29
N PHE A 3 28.36 21.54 -43.34
CA PHE A 3 29.61 21.43 -42.60
C PHE A 3 30.75 21.73 -43.56
N GLU A 4 31.62 22.66 -43.20
CA GLU A 4 32.89 22.86 -43.90
C GLU A 4 34.01 22.64 -42.88
N ILE A 5 34.92 21.71 -43.21
CA ILE A 5 36.11 21.40 -42.42
C ILE A 5 37.31 21.86 -43.24
N ARG A 6 38.13 22.75 -42.68
CA ARG A 6 39.51 22.99 -43.14
C ARG A 6 40.47 22.84 -41.95
N GLY A 7 41.50 22.00 -42.11
CA GLY A 7 42.61 21.82 -41.16
C GLY A 7 43.47 23.08 -41.02
N ASN A 8 44.40 23.23 -40.06
CA ASN A 8 45.24 22.27 -39.34
C ASN A 8 45.42 22.71 -37.88
N ASN A 9 45.72 21.74 -37.01
CA ASN A 9 46.20 21.85 -35.62
C ASN A 9 45.26 22.47 -34.56
N LYS A 10 44.78 21.55 -33.69
CA LYS A 10 44.43 21.73 -32.27
C LYS A 10 43.74 23.05 -31.90
N THR A 11 42.41 23.08 -32.02
CA THR A 11 41.40 23.56 -31.04
C THR A 11 40.09 23.81 -31.81
N VAL A 12 39.05 23.02 -31.55
CA VAL A 12 37.71 23.27 -32.12
C VAL A 12 36.92 24.13 -31.13
N ILE A 13 36.80 25.43 -31.42
CA ILE A 13 35.90 26.33 -30.70
C ILE A 13 34.51 26.22 -31.33
N LEU A 14 33.58 25.54 -30.65
CA LEU A 14 32.16 25.52 -31.01
C LEU A 14 31.51 26.87 -30.60
N LYS A 15 31.39 27.80 -31.53
CA LYS A 15 30.56 29.01 -31.36
C LYS A 15 29.12 28.73 -31.82
N LEU A 16 28.21 28.56 -30.86
CA LEU A 16 26.76 28.60 -31.08
C LEU A 16 26.31 30.07 -31.24
N LEU A 17 26.00 30.49 -32.46
CA LEU A 17 25.29 31.75 -32.71
C LEU A 17 23.79 31.48 -32.65
N TYR A 18 23.16 31.83 -31.53
CA TYR A 18 21.70 31.80 -31.40
C TYR A 18 21.15 33.20 -31.74
N ALA A 19 20.38 33.30 -32.83
CA ALA A 19 19.62 34.51 -33.15
C ALA A 19 18.42 34.61 -32.18
N LYS A 20 18.40 35.67 -31.37
CA LYS A 20 17.26 36.07 -30.54
C LYS A 20 16.25 36.85 -31.39
N SER A 21 14.98 36.48 -31.34
CA SER A 21 13.88 37.42 -31.55
C SER A 21 12.74 37.20 -30.53
N LEU A 22 12.67 38.15 -29.59
CA LEU A 22 11.47 38.83 -29.06
C LEU A 22 10.58 38.21 -27.95
N ILE A 23 10.54 38.96 -26.81
CA ILE A 23 9.48 39.16 -25.78
C ILE A 23 9.41 38.11 -24.65
N GLN A 24 9.48 38.35 -23.33
CA GLN A 24 9.74 39.48 -22.39
C GLN A 24 10.17 38.89 -21.00
N PRO A 25 10.76 39.65 -20.05
CA PRO A 25 11.62 39.10 -18.97
C PRO A 25 11.06 39.22 -17.54
N ARG A 26 11.14 38.14 -16.73
CA ARG A 26 11.37 38.21 -15.27
C ARG A 26 12.04 36.93 -14.76
N ALA A 27 13.36 36.87 -14.83
CA ALA A 27 14.16 35.97 -14.00
C ALA A 27 15.43 36.74 -13.57
N LYS A 28 15.65 36.82 -12.26
CA LYS A 28 16.82 37.44 -11.65
C LYS A 28 18.09 36.82 -12.24
N GLN A 29 18.99 37.66 -12.79
CA GLN A 29 20.34 37.27 -13.18
C GLN A 29 21.07 36.71 -11.95
N LYS A 30 21.33 35.41 -11.92
CA LYS A 30 22.52 34.90 -11.22
C LYS A 30 23.71 35.26 -12.09
N GLN A 31 24.64 36.05 -11.56
CA GLN A 31 25.97 36.20 -12.12
C GLN A 31 26.60 34.79 -12.22
N TRP A 32 27.00 34.41 -13.41
CA TRP A 32 27.86 33.25 -13.61
C TRP A 32 29.29 33.72 -13.41
N GLU A 33 29.87 33.40 -12.26
CA GLU A 33 31.31 33.56 -12.04
C GLU A 33 32.04 32.55 -12.92
N THR A 34 32.93 33.05 -13.77
CA THR A 34 33.90 32.25 -14.52
C THR A 34 34.98 31.79 -13.56
N TYR A 35 35.04 30.49 -13.28
CA TYR A 35 36.13 29.88 -12.52
C TYR A 35 37.32 29.61 -13.44
N ASP A 36 38.47 30.20 -13.12
CA ASP A 36 39.77 29.86 -13.71
C ASP A 36 40.18 28.45 -13.28
N TYR A 37 40.46 27.59 -14.27
CA TYR A 37 40.76 26.17 -14.11
C TYR A 37 42.28 25.92 -14.13
N GLU A 38 43.05 26.55 -13.23
CA GLU A 38 44.50 26.28 -13.13
C GLU A 38 45.04 26.25 -11.68
N ASP A 39 44.29 25.70 -10.72
CA ASP A 39 44.84 25.31 -9.41
C ASP A 39 44.88 23.78 -9.25
N PRO A 40 46.07 23.14 -9.26
CA PRO A 40 46.22 21.69 -9.09
C PRO A 40 45.82 21.17 -7.71
N ASN A 41 45.64 22.03 -6.72
CA ASN A 41 45.20 21.65 -5.36
C ASN A 41 43.70 21.82 -5.14
N ASN A 42 42.97 22.36 -6.11
CA ASN A 42 41.53 22.55 -6.04
C ASN A 42 40.82 21.42 -6.80
N LEU A 43 40.91 20.20 -6.26
CA LEU A 43 40.04 19.10 -6.68
C LEU A 43 38.60 19.52 -6.38
N LEU A 44 37.93 20.10 -7.38
CA LEU A 44 36.48 20.13 -7.46
C LEU A 44 36.01 18.70 -7.26
N GLN A 45 35.60 18.36 -6.03
CA GLN A 45 34.75 17.21 -5.81
C GLN A 45 33.48 17.50 -6.60
N ILE A 46 33.45 17.02 -7.84
CA ILE A 46 32.22 16.92 -8.59
C ILE A 46 31.35 15.97 -7.77
N HIS A 47 30.50 16.54 -6.91
CA HIS A 47 29.45 15.79 -6.25
C HIS A 47 28.54 15.29 -7.37
N VAL A 48 28.76 14.06 -7.78
CA VAL A 48 27.77 13.33 -8.57
C VAL A 48 26.62 13.12 -7.60
N ASP A 49 25.49 13.79 -7.83
CA ASP A 49 24.25 13.58 -7.07
C ASP A 49 23.73 12.16 -7.31
N ARG A 50 24.32 11.19 -6.59
CA ARG A 50 23.92 9.78 -6.60
C ARG A 50 22.88 9.57 -5.51
N ALA A 51 22.01 8.58 -5.71
CA ALA A 51 21.27 7.98 -4.61
C ALA A 51 22.26 7.50 -3.54
N PRO A 52 21.89 7.49 -2.24
CA PRO A 52 22.73 6.86 -1.22
C PRO A 52 23.13 5.45 -1.63
N ASP A 53 24.31 5.01 -1.21
CA ASP A 53 24.68 3.63 -1.46
C ASP A 53 23.67 2.74 -0.74
N HIS A 54 22.97 1.90 -1.50
CA HIS A 54 22.03 0.93 -0.93
C HIS A 54 22.68 0.03 0.15
N GLN A 55 24.01 -0.10 0.17
CA GLN A 55 24.74 -0.81 1.22
C GLN A 55 24.74 -0.07 2.56
N ASP A 56 24.58 1.25 2.58
CA ASP A 56 24.50 2.04 3.83
C ASP A 56 23.26 1.67 4.66
N GLY A 57 22.19 1.22 3.99
CA GLY A 57 20.97 0.71 4.61
C GLY A 57 20.99 -0.79 4.90
N ALA A 58 22.09 -1.50 4.63
CA ALA A 58 22.12 -2.95 4.73
C ALA A 58 21.94 -3.42 6.18
N GLY A 59 21.12 -4.46 6.36
CA GLY A 59 20.78 -4.99 7.69
C GLY A 59 19.82 -4.10 8.49
N GLN A 60 19.38 -2.96 7.94
CA GLN A 60 18.37 -2.12 8.57
C GLN A 60 16.96 -2.49 8.07
N PRO A 61 15.97 -2.55 8.97
CA PRO A 61 14.61 -2.92 8.60
C PRO A 61 13.81 -1.77 7.95
N TRP A 62 12.86 -2.16 7.10
CA TRP A 62 11.78 -1.33 6.58
C TRP A 62 10.45 -2.11 6.64
N PRO A 63 9.39 -1.61 7.31
CA PRO A 63 9.39 -0.46 8.21
C PRO A 63 10.31 -0.62 9.42
N MET A 64 10.74 0.51 10.00
CA MET A 64 11.52 0.56 11.24
C MET A 64 10.68 0.08 12.44
N PRO A 65 11.16 -0.88 13.25
CA PRO A 65 10.45 -1.34 14.43
C PRO A 65 10.24 -0.25 15.49
N GLN A 66 9.24 -0.43 16.35
CA GLN A 66 8.97 0.47 17.48
C GLN A 66 10.17 0.64 18.43
N ALA A 67 10.86 -0.47 18.72
CA ALA A 67 12.13 -0.47 19.43
C ALA A 67 13.13 -1.35 18.69
N TYR A 68 14.24 -0.75 18.27
CA TYR A 68 15.33 -1.39 17.54
C TYR A 68 16.66 -1.00 18.18
N ARG A 69 17.43 -2.00 18.64
CA ARG A 69 18.79 -1.80 19.18
C ARG A 69 19.70 -2.86 18.60
N ALA A 70 20.61 -2.44 17.71
CA ALA A 70 21.65 -3.29 17.17
C ALA A 70 22.98 -2.99 17.86
N GLU A 71 23.67 -4.04 18.28
CA GLU A 71 25.02 -3.97 18.83
C GLU A 71 26.06 -3.97 17.70
N ASN A 72 27.27 -3.47 17.99
CA ASN A 72 28.41 -3.54 17.07
C ASN A 72 29.05 -4.95 17.00
N ILE A 73 28.31 -5.98 17.42
CA ILE A 73 28.72 -7.38 17.38
C ILE A 73 27.88 -8.08 16.31
N SER A 74 28.53 -8.74 15.37
CA SER A 74 27.85 -9.47 14.29
C SER A 74 28.19 -10.95 14.27
N LEU A 75 27.24 -11.74 13.80
CA LEU A 75 27.31 -13.18 13.63
C LEU A 75 27.39 -13.52 12.15
N VAL A 76 28.07 -14.62 11.82
CA VAL A 76 28.05 -15.19 10.47
C VAL A 76 26.79 -16.04 10.32
N VAL A 77 26.07 -15.94 9.22
CA VAL A 77 24.86 -16.74 8.96
C VAL A 77 25.22 -17.89 8.03
N ASP A 78 24.87 -19.12 8.44
CA ASP A 78 24.96 -20.32 7.59
C ASP A 78 23.82 -20.34 6.58
N VAL A 79 23.94 -19.55 5.51
CA VAL A 79 22.88 -19.41 4.48
C VAL A 79 22.71 -20.65 3.60
N ASP A 80 23.58 -21.65 3.66
CA ASP A 80 23.38 -22.89 2.89
C ASP A 80 22.56 -23.92 3.68
N GLY A 81 22.66 -23.89 5.01
CA GLY A 81 21.97 -24.80 5.92
C GLY A 81 21.02 -24.11 6.91
N PHE A 82 20.63 -22.86 6.68
CA PHE A 82 19.82 -22.13 7.65
C PHE A 82 18.46 -22.79 7.83
N THR A 83 18.02 -22.94 9.08
CA THR A 83 16.72 -23.52 9.42
C THR A 83 15.90 -22.57 10.27
N ILE A 84 14.59 -22.54 10.05
CA ILE A 84 13.66 -21.84 10.93
C ILE A 84 12.84 -22.91 11.66
N GLN A 85 13.10 -23.06 12.95
CA GLN A 85 12.43 -24.05 13.78
C GLN A 85 10.99 -23.63 14.03
N ARG A 86 10.06 -24.53 13.70
CA ARG A 86 8.62 -24.33 13.88
C ARG A 86 8.27 -24.21 15.37
N PRO A 87 7.26 -23.39 15.71
CA PRO A 87 6.73 -23.36 17.06
C PRO A 87 6.03 -24.69 17.40
N VAL A 88 6.03 -25.06 18.68
CA VAL A 88 5.33 -26.27 19.16
C VAL A 88 3.84 -26.22 18.84
N LYS A 89 3.23 -25.05 18.98
CA LYS A 89 1.87 -24.74 18.52
C LYS A 89 1.99 -24.06 17.17
N THR A 90 1.62 -24.76 16.09
CA THR A 90 1.74 -24.26 14.72
C THR A 90 0.49 -24.58 13.90
N CYS A 91 0.40 -23.96 12.73
CA CYS A 91 -0.65 -24.10 11.74
C CYS A 91 0.00 -24.01 10.35
N ASN A 92 -0.69 -24.48 9.33
CA ASN A 92 -0.26 -24.50 7.94
C ASN A 92 0.17 -23.12 7.45
N ARG A 93 -0.53 -22.06 7.85
CA ARG A 93 -0.15 -20.70 7.50
C ARG A 93 1.23 -20.29 8.00
N VAL A 94 1.52 -20.57 9.26
CA VAL A 94 2.85 -20.32 9.85
C VAL A 94 3.90 -21.19 9.16
N ASN A 95 3.59 -22.45 8.85
CA ASN A 95 4.48 -23.34 8.11
C ASN A 95 4.80 -22.82 6.71
N ARG A 96 3.82 -22.30 5.97
CA ARG A 96 4.01 -21.68 4.65
C ARG A 96 4.85 -20.41 4.73
N ALA A 97 4.65 -19.58 5.76
CA ALA A 97 5.49 -18.41 6.01
C ALA A 97 6.94 -18.80 6.34
N ILE A 98 7.14 -19.77 7.22
CA ILE A 98 8.46 -20.32 7.56
C ILE A 98 9.17 -20.86 6.32
N ALA A 99 8.47 -21.63 5.48
CA ALA A 99 9.04 -22.18 4.24
C ALA A 99 9.47 -21.06 3.28
N ARG A 100 8.63 -20.04 3.10
CA ARG A 100 8.93 -18.87 2.25
C ARG A 100 10.20 -18.14 2.69
N TYR A 101 10.31 -17.78 3.97
CA TYR A 101 11.48 -17.05 4.47
C TYR A 101 12.73 -17.93 4.58
N THR A 102 12.59 -19.22 4.86
CA THR A 102 13.71 -20.16 4.74
C THR A 102 14.25 -20.18 3.31
N ASN A 103 13.37 -20.19 2.31
CA ASN A 103 13.78 -20.12 0.91
C ASN A 103 14.48 -18.80 0.58
N HIS A 104 13.96 -17.65 1.05
CA HIS A 104 14.62 -16.35 0.81
C HIS A 104 16.07 -16.33 1.33
N ILE A 105 16.29 -16.86 2.54
CA ILE A 105 17.61 -16.94 3.16
C ILE A 105 18.50 -17.91 2.38
N ASN A 106 18.01 -19.12 2.10
CA ASN A 106 18.83 -20.19 1.50
C ASN A 106 19.15 -19.95 0.02
N SER A 107 18.25 -19.27 -0.70
CA SER A 107 18.49 -18.83 -2.07
C SER A 107 19.36 -17.57 -2.14
N LYS A 108 19.72 -16.97 -0.99
CA LYS A 108 20.49 -15.72 -0.88
C LYS A 108 19.85 -14.56 -1.65
N ILE A 109 18.52 -14.56 -1.77
CA ILE A 109 17.81 -13.58 -2.63
C ILE A 109 17.99 -12.16 -2.12
N ASP A 110 18.07 -11.97 -0.80
CA ASP A 110 18.22 -10.66 -0.16
C ASP A 110 19.69 -10.26 0.08
N LEU A 111 20.65 -11.11 -0.30
CA LEU A 111 22.07 -10.87 -0.03
C LEU A 111 22.72 -10.11 -1.19
N PHE A 112 23.10 -8.86 -0.94
CA PHE A 112 23.75 -7.97 -1.91
C PHE A 112 25.26 -8.15 -1.90
N ILE A 113 25.77 -9.04 -2.76
CA ILE A 113 27.21 -9.30 -2.91
C ILE A 113 27.79 -8.32 -3.95
N PRO A 114 28.68 -7.37 -3.59
CA PRO A 114 29.28 -6.43 -4.51
C PRO A 114 29.99 -7.11 -5.70
N ASP A 115 30.08 -6.41 -6.83
CA ASP A 115 30.76 -6.91 -8.02
C ASP A 115 32.24 -7.20 -7.72
N GLY A 116 32.71 -8.40 -8.09
CA GLY A 116 34.07 -8.87 -7.81
C GLY A 116 34.24 -9.55 -6.44
N GLU A 117 33.26 -9.44 -5.55
CA GLU A 117 33.22 -10.20 -4.30
C GLU A 117 32.47 -11.53 -4.46
N LYS A 118 32.75 -12.46 -3.55
CA LYS A 118 32.06 -13.74 -3.46
C LYS A 118 31.84 -14.12 -2.00
N LEU A 119 30.78 -14.90 -1.78
CA LEU A 119 30.61 -15.62 -0.52
C LEU A 119 31.79 -16.59 -0.32
N GLN A 120 32.46 -16.46 0.81
CA GLN A 120 33.52 -17.37 1.24
C GLN A 120 32.91 -18.57 1.96
N PRO A 121 33.55 -19.75 1.90
CA PRO A 121 33.12 -20.91 2.67
C PRO A 121 33.07 -20.62 4.17
N LEU A 122 32.08 -21.15 4.89
CA LEU A 122 31.93 -20.99 6.34
C LEU A 122 33.18 -21.44 7.13
N SER A 123 33.94 -22.41 6.60
CA SER A 123 35.20 -22.89 7.18
C SER A 123 36.30 -21.82 7.23
N GLN A 124 36.18 -20.74 6.46
CA GLN A 124 37.09 -19.60 6.44
C GLN A 124 36.62 -18.47 7.37
N SER A 125 35.52 -18.67 8.10
CA SER A 125 35.00 -17.69 9.04
C SER A 125 35.54 -17.94 10.46
N ASN A 126 36.08 -16.90 11.09
CA ASN A 126 36.47 -16.91 12.50
C ASN A 126 35.33 -16.45 13.45
N GLY A 127 34.13 -16.24 12.90
CA GLY A 127 32.98 -15.69 13.61
C GLY A 127 32.10 -16.76 14.23
N ARG A 128 31.31 -16.38 15.25
CA ARG A 128 30.21 -17.23 15.74
C ARG A 128 29.17 -17.37 14.64
N VAL A 129 28.75 -18.60 14.38
CA VAL A 129 27.84 -18.92 13.28
C VAL A 129 26.42 -19.14 13.80
N LEU A 130 25.45 -18.45 13.20
CA LEU A 130 24.03 -18.61 13.40
C LEU A 130 23.46 -19.58 12.35
N ARG A 131 22.83 -20.66 12.81
CA ARG A 131 22.26 -21.71 11.96
C ARG A 131 20.74 -21.81 11.99
N GLN A 132 20.14 -21.26 13.03
CA GLN A 132 18.72 -21.42 13.25
C GLN A 132 18.05 -20.21 13.86
N LEU A 133 16.80 -20.00 13.46
CA LEU A 133 15.85 -19.11 14.13
C LEU A 133 14.78 -19.98 14.82
N LYS A 134 14.68 -19.87 16.14
CA LYS A 134 13.63 -20.56 16.91
C LYS A 134 12.38 -19.68 16.95
N VAL A 135 11.26 -20.17 16.44
CA VAL A 135 9.98 -19.46 16.47
C VAL A 135 9.13 -20.01 17.61
N SER A 136 8.49 -19.12 18.37
CA SER A 136 7.58 -19.47 19.44
C SER A 136 6.30 -18.64 19.37
N MET A 137 5.19 -19.29 19.73
CA MET A 137 3.87 -18.67 19.79
C MET A 137 3.21 -18.96 21.13
N SER A 138 2.59 -17.95 21.72
CA SER A 138 1.92 -18.10 23.03
C SER A 138 0.47 -18.56 22.93
N ARG A 139 -0.26 -18.19 21.86
CA ARG A 139 -1.60 -18.73 21.56
C ARG A 139 -1.51 -19.87 20.53
N PRO A 140 -2.40 -20.88 20.60
CA PRO A 140 -2.59 -21.80 19.48
C PRO A 140 -3.05 -21.02 18.25
N CYS A 141 -2.86 -21.61 17.06
CA CYS A 141 -3.46 -21.10 15.84
C CYS A 141 -4.27 -22.19 15.15
N ASP A 142 -5.36 -21.77 14.51
CA ASP A 142 -6.17 -22.60 13.64
C ASP A 142 -5.74 -22.41 12.17
N ASP A 143 -5.94 -23.42 11.34
CA ASP A 143 -5.74 -23.32 9.90
C ASP A 143 -6.82 -22.46 9.23
N ASP A 144 -8.01 -22.42 9.84
CA ASP A 144 -9.15 -21.63 9.36
C ASP A 144 -9.12 -20.17 9.85
N ASP A 145 -8.20 -19.81 10.74
CA ASP A 145 -8.05 -18.43 11.23
C ASP A 145 -7.74 -17.50 10.05
N LEU A 146 -8.51 -16.42 9.90
CA LEU A 146 -8.28 -15.37 8.91
C LEU A 146 -7.82 -14.07 9.58
N PRO A 147 -7.04 -13.23 8.89
CA PRO A 147 -6.71 -11.90 9.40
C PRO A 147 -7.98 -11.10 9.67
N HIS A 148 -8.00 -10.34 10.77
CA HIS A 148 -9.17 -9.58 11.20
C HIS A 148 -8.74 -8.26 11.85
N GLU A 149 -9.68 -7.33 12.07
CA GLU A 149 -9.41 -5.97 12.60
C GLU A 149 -8.61 -5.99 13.93
N HIS A 150 -8.93 -6.93 14.81
CA HIS A 150 -8.33 -7.04 16.15
C HIS A 150 -7.13 -8.01 16.24
N MET A 151 -6.52 -8.36 15.11
CA MET A 151 -5.45 -9.36 15.08
C MET A 151 -4.16 -8.85 15.74
N SER A 152 -3.48 -9.69 16.52
CA SER A 152 -2.21 -9.32 17.15
C SER A 152 -1.04 -9.50 16.20
N GLU A 153 -0.58 -8.38 15.65
CA GLU A 153 0.62 -8.29 14.83
C GLU A 153 1.89 -8.04 15.66
N GLN A 154 1.78 -8.08 16.99
CA GLN A 154 2.86 -7.78 17.90
C GLN A 154 3.94 -8.87 17.89
N CYS A 155 5.18 -8.45 17.62
CA CYS A 155 6.38 -9.21 17.91
C CYS A 155 6.82 -8.85 19.33
N LYS A 156 6.55 -9.77 20.29
CA LYS A 156 6.87 -9.55 21.71
C LYS A 156 8.37 -9.35 21.90
N SER A 157 9.15 -10.15 21.19
CA SER A 157 10.60 -10.02 21.14
C SER A 157 11.15 -10.78 19.94
N LEU A 158 11.99 -10.13 19.14
CA LEU A 158 12.98 -10.80 18.31
C LEU A 158 14.34 -10.53 18.96
N LEU A 159 14.95 -11.58 19.49
CA LEU A 159 16.23 -11.53 20.18
C LEU A 159 17.24 -12.31 19.36
N LEU A 160 18.30 -11.63 18.98
CA LEU A 160 19.52 -12.27 18.56
C LEU A 160 20.52 -12.08 19.69
N SER A 161 20.89 -13.16 20.36
CA SER A 161 21.75 -13.09 21.54
C SER A 161 22.96 -14.00 21.38
N VAL A 162 24.03 -13.60 22.08
CA VAL A 162 25.28 -14.34 22.16
C VAL A 162 25.52 -14.63 23.62
N CYS A 163 25.53 -15.90 24.02
CA CYS A 163 25.90 -16.26 25.39
C CYS A 163 27.42 -16.01 25.55
N LEU A 164 27.77 -14.91 26.22
CA LEU A 164 29.15 -14.59 26.60
C LEU A 164 29.33 -14.94 28.07
N SER A 165 29.74 -16.19 28.36
CA SER A 165 30.24 -16.53 29.70
C SER A 165 31.68 -16.04 29.83
N TYR A 166 31.92 -15.05 30.68
CA TYR A 166 33.25 -14.73 31.19
C TYR A 166 33.52 -15.65 32.39
N ASN A 167 34.58 -16.46 32.26
CA ASN A 167 35.07 -17.51 33.17
C ASN A 167 34.43 -18.90 33.00
N LYS A 168 35.27 -19.81 32.47
CA LYS A 168 35.13 -21.27 32.31
C LYS A 168 34.21 -21.74 31.16
N LEU A 169 34.85 -22.46 30.22
CA LEU A 169 34.32 -23.34 29.16
C LEU A 169 32.78 -23.53 29.15
N VAL A 170 32.12 -22.75 28.28
CA VAL A 170 30.91 -23.18 27.58
C VAL A 170 31.00 -22.67 26.13
N VAL A 171 31.28 -23.58 25.19
CA VAL A 171 30.96 -23.40 23.77
C VAL A 171 29.44 -23.56 23.67
N SER A 172 28.69 -22.47 23.70
CA SER A 172 27.27 -22.47 23.31
C SER A 172 27.08 -21.50 22.14
N GLY A 173 26.39 -21.99 21.11
CA GLY A 173 26.27 -21.34 19.80
C GLY A 173 25.54 -20.01 19.83
N ALA A 174 25.51 -19.33 18.68
CA ALA A 174 24.63 -18.19 18.49
C ALA A 174 23.17 -18.65 18.37
N GLU A 175 22.25 -17.98 19.07
CA GLU A 175 20.82 -18.28 19.01
C GLU A 175 20.02 -17.04 18.57
N ALA A 176 19.08 -17.27 17.65
CA ALA A 176 18.06 -16.30 17.30
C ALA A 176 16.69 -16.84 17.73
N THR A 177 15.87 -15.99 18.35
CA THR A 177 14.52 -16.36 18.78
C THR A 177 13.52 -15.30 18.35
N LEU A 178 12.41 -15.75 17.75
CA LEU A 178 11.23 -14.94 17.41
C LEU A 178 10.05 -15.38 18.29
N SER A 179 9.46 -14.45 19.03
CA SER A 179 8.28 -14.69 19.87
C SER A 179 7.14 -13.76 19.49
N ALA A 180 5.97 -14.34 19.25
CA ALA A 180 4.74 -13.62 18.96
C ALA A 180 3.54 -14.20 19.74
N GLN A 181 2.46 -13.44 19.80
CA GLN A 181 1.22 -13.92 20.39
C GLN A 181 0.44 -14.83 19.43
N GLU A 182 0.31 -14.38 18.19
CA GLU A 182 -0.51 -14.96 17.12
C GLU A 182 0.31 -15.16 15.84
N PRO A 183 -0.20 -15.92 14.85
CA PRO A 183 0.47 -16.14 13.56
C PRO A 183 0.93 -14.87 12.86
N TRP A 184 0.15 -13.79 12.98
CA TRP A 184 0.37 -12.53 12.29
C TRP A 184 1.68 -11.88 12.73
N GLY A 185 1.93 -11.81 14.04
CA GLY A 185 3.20 -11.32 14.59
C GLY A 185 4.39 -12.19 14.18
N VAL A 186 4.22 -13.51 13.98
CA VAL A 186 5.26 -14.37 13.41
C VAL A 186 5.57 -13.96 11.97
N ILE A 187 4.55 -13.78 11.12
CA ILE A 187 4.73 -13.38 9.71
C ILE A 187 5.46 -12.02 9.62
N ARG A 188 5.11 -11.05 10.48
CA ARG A 188 5.80 -9.74 10.54
C ARG A 188 7.24 -9.87 11.04
N GLY A 189 7.47 -10.68 12.07
CA GLY A 189 8.79 -10.91 12.62
C GLY A 189 9.74 -11.64 11.67
N LEU A 190 9.22 -12.57 10.86
CA LEU A 190 9.99 -13.25 9.83
C LEU A 190 10.43 -12.29 8.71
N GLU A 191 9.55 -11.36 8.29
CA GLU A 191 9.94 -10.29 7.36
C GLU A 191 11.09 -9.48 7.97
N THR A 192 10.93 -8.97 9.19
CA THR A 192 11.99 -8.19 9.86
C THR A 192 13.29 -8.99 9.97
N PHE A 193 13.26 -10.26 10.38
CA PHE A 193 14.47 -11.09 10.48
C PHE A 193 15.20 -11.24 9.14
N SER A 194 14.45 -11.49 8.04
CA SER A 194 15.04 -11.56 6.70
C SER A 194 15.74 -10.25 6.31
N GLN A 195 15.28 -9.13 6.87
CA GLN A 195 15.84 -7.82 6.57
C GLN A 195 17.18 -7.51 7.25
N LEU A 196 17.44 -8.18 8.39
CA LEU A 196 18.65 -7.97 9.20
C LEU A 196 19.89 -8.68 8.62
N ILE A 197 19.71 -9.61 7.69
CA ILE A 197 20.82 -10.34 7.07
C ILE A 197 21.41 -9.49 5.96
N TYR A 198 22.72 -9.25 6.02
CA TYR A 198 23.47 -8.44 5.07
C TYR A 198 24.80 -9.08 4.69
N PHE A 199 25.41 -8.63 3.60
CA PHE A 199 26.72 -9.11 3.18
C PHE A 199 27.82 -8.20 3.72
N SER A 200 28.85 -8.80 4.31
CA SER A 200 30.04 -8.05 4.75
C SER A 200 31.23 -8.98 4.93
N SER A 201 32.40 -8.51 4.47
CA SER A 201 33.68 -9.23 4.57
C SER A 201 33.59 -10.68 4.05
N GLY A 202 33.00 -10.87 2.87
CA GLY A 202 32.88 -12.19 2.23
C GLY A 202 31.84 -13.12 2.84
N HIS A 203 31.04 -12.70 3.81
CA HIS A 203 30.08 -13.57 4.50
C HIS A 203 28.70 -12.92 4.61
N ALA A 204 27.66 -13.75 4.72
CA ALA A 204 26.36 -13.30 5.21
C ALA A 204 26.46 -13.06 6.72
N ARG A 205 25.99 -11.91 7.19
CA ARG A 205 26.11 -11.47 8.57
C ARG A 205 24.79 -10.92 9.09
N VAL A 206 24.68 -10.89 10.41
CA VAL A 206 23.57 -10.27 11.14
C VAL A 206 24.10 -9.68 12.44
N ASN A 207 23.70 -8.46 12.79
CA ASN A 207 24.08 -7.85 14.06
C ASN A 207 23.26 -8.44 15.22
N VAL A 208 23.89 -8.65 16.36
CA VAL A 208 23.21 -8.93 17.63
C VAL A 208 22.23 -7.79 17.87
N THR A 209 20.93 -8.10 17.86
CA THR A 209 19.86 -7.11 17.79
C THR A 209 18.74 -7.48 18.74
N PHE A 210 18.26 -6.49 19.48
CA PHE A 210 17.03 -6.53 20.24
C PHE A 210 15.94 -5.77 19.49
N ILE A 211 14.80 -6.43 19.23
CA ILE A 211 13.63 -5.82 18.62
C ILE A 211 12.38 -6.12 19.44
N LYS A 212 11.60 -5.08 19.71
CA LYS A 212 10.20 -5.16 20.15
C LYS A 212 9.37 -4.34 19.16
N ASP A 213 8.35 -4.95 18.58
CA ASP A 213 7.67 -4.35 17.44
C ASP A 213 6.15 -4.59 17.46
N TYR A 214 5.42 -3.58 16.99
CA TYR A 214 3.96 -3.58 16.84
C TYR A 214 3.57 -2.41 15.94
N PRO A 215 2.46 -2.50 15.20
CA PRO A 215 2.02 -1.41 14.37
C PRO A 215 1.50 -0.24 15.22
N ARG A 216 1.74 0.99 14.78
CA ARG A 216 1.13 2.19 15.35
C ARG A 216 -0.37 2.27 15.05
N PHE A 217 -0.78 1.86 13.85
CA PHE A 217 -2.17 1.86 13.40
C PHE A 217 -2.62 0.47 12.98
N SER A 218 -3.87 0.13 13.28
CA SER A 218 -4.44 -1.20 12.98
C SER A 218 -4.88 -1.31 11.51
N PHE A 219 -5.29 -0.21 10.88
CA PHE A 219 -5.68 -0.17 9.47
C PHE A 219 -4.55 0.38 8.61
N ARG A 220 -3.89 -0.48 7.83
CA ARG A 220 -2.77 -0.10 6.95
C ARG A 220 -3.04 -0.59 5.54
N GLY A 221 -3.80 0.24 4.83
CA GLY A 221 -4.43 -0.11 3.57
C GLY A 221 -3.58 0.16 2.34
N LEU A 222 -3.79 -0.66 1.31
CA LEU A 222 -3.51 -0.34 -0.08
C LEU A 222 -4.80 -0.59 -0.87
N MET A 223 -5.30 0.45 -1.52
CA MET A 223 -6.42 0.39 -2.44
C MET A 223 -5.92 0.22 -3.87
N LEU A 224 -6.42 -0.82 -4.56
CA LEU A 224 -6.25 -0.98 -6.00
C LEU A 224 -7.62 -0.95 -6.70
N ASP A 225 -7.72 -0.10 -7.72
CA ASP A 225 -8.82 -0.03 -8.68
C ASP A 225 -8.61 -1.09 -9.77
N THR A 226 -9.60 -1.96 -9.94
CA THR A 226 -9.60 -3.00 -10.99
C THR A 226 -10.75 -2.85 -11.99
N ALA A 227 -11.44 -1.72 -11.92
CA ALA A 227 -12.59 -1.40 -12.76
C ALA A 227 -12.20 -0.51 -13.94
N ARG A 228 -11.34 0.50 -13.71
CA ARG A 228 -10.85 1.38 -14.79
C ARG A 228 -9.93 0.63 -15.75
N HIS A 229 -9.17 -0.32 -15.23
CA HIS A 229 -8.47 -1.34 -16.00
C HIS A 229 -8.50 -2.67 -15.24
N TYR A 230 -8.75 -3.77 -15.95
CA TYR A 230 -8.67 -5.11 -15.36
C TYR A 230 -7.22 -5.48 -15.02
N ILE A 231 -7.01 -5.97 -13.80
CA ILE A 231 -5.69 -6.42 -13.33
C ILE A 231 -5.69 -7.95 -13.16
N PRO A 232 -4.87 -8.72 -13.90
CA PRO A 232 -4.85 -10.17 -13.74
C PRO A 232 -4.46 -10.61 -12.33
N VAL A 233 -5.05 -11.71 -11.85
CA VAL A 233 -4.86 -12.26 -10.49
C VAL A 233 -3.38 -12.42 -10.11
N ARG A 234 -2.50 -12.75 -11.07
CA ARG A 234 -1.04 -12.85 -10.84
C ARG A 234 -0.41 -11.54 -10.34
N TYR A 235 -0.89 -10.39 -10.82
CA TYR A 235 -0.42 -9.08 -10.38
C TYR A 235 -0.98 -8.73 -9.00
N LEU A 236 -2.24 -9.07 -8.73
CA LEU A 236 -2.82 -8.94 -7.38
C LEU A 236 -2.02 -9.74 -6.35
N LYS A 237 -1.65 -10.99 -6.66
CA LYS A 237 -0.77 -11.80 -5.79
C LYS A 237 0.60 -11.15 -5.55
N ARG A 238 1.24 -10.62 -6.59
CA ARG A 238 2.54 -9.91 -6.46
C ARG A 238 2.40 -8.61 -5.66
N THR A 239 1.27 -7.91 -5.77
CA THR A 239 0.96 -6.77 -4.90
C THR A 239 0.84 -7.23 -3.44
N LEU A 240 0.15 -8.34 -3.16
CA LEU A 240 0.04 -8.88 -1.79
C LEU A 240 1.42 -9.30 -1.23
N ASP A 241 2.31 -9.85 -2.06
CA ASP A 241 3.71 -10.09 -1.68
C ASP A 241 4.41 -8.79 -1.24
N ALA A 242 4.33 -7.74 -2.07
CA ALA A 242 4.94 -6.45 -1.77
C ALA A 242 4.30 -5.76 -0.54
N MET A 243 2.99 -5.88 -0.35
CA MET A 243 2.29 -5.44 0.87
C MET A 243 2.83 -6.15 2.11
N SER A 244 3.05 -7.47 2.04
CA SER A 244 3.64 -8.24 3.15
C SER A 244 5.04 -7.75 3.50
N TYR A 245 5.88 -7.46 2.50
CA TYR A 245 7.24 -6.95 2.71
C TYR A 245 7.23 -5.56 3.37
N ASN A 246 6.16 -4.80 3.17
CA ASN A 246 5.95 -3.47 3.73
C ASN A 246 5.05 -3.46 4.98
N LYS A 247 4.63 -4.63 5.48
CA LYS A 247 3.75 -4.80 6.65
C LYS A 247 2.39 -4.07 6.54
N LEU A 248 1.91 -3.84 5.31
CA LEU A 248 0.51 -3.46 5.06
C LEU A 248 -0.39 -4.67 5.32
N ASN A 249 -1.61 -4.44 5.81
CA ASN A 249 -2.49 -5.51 6.29
C ASN A 249 -3.93 -5.43 5.78
N VAL A 250 -4.28 -4.41 4.99
CA VAL A 250 -5.59 -4.32 4.33
C VAL A 250 -5.38 -4.12 2.83
N PHE A 251 -5.88 -5.06 2.05
CA PHE A 251 -6.04 -4.91 0.61
C PHE A 251 -7.46 -4.42 0.37
N HIS A 252 -7.59 -3.11 0.14
CA HIS A 252 -8.83 -2.49 -0.24
C HIS A 252 -9.01 -2.73 -1.75
N TRP A 253 -9.96 -3.58 -2.11
CA TRP A 253 -10.16 -3.96 -3.50
C TRP A 253 -11.33 -3.18 -4.07
N HIS A 254 -11.03 -2.11 -4.83
CA HIS A 254 -12.02 -1.39 -5.61
C HIS A 254 -12.33 -2.18 -6.89
N MET A 255 -13.41 -2.98 -6.80
CA MET A 255 -13.65 -4.07 -7.74
C MET A 255 -14.40 -3.63 -9.00
N VAL A 256 -15.28 -2.64 -8.88
CA VAL A 256 -16.22 -2.22 -9.92
C VAL A 256 -16.40 -0.71 -9.87
N ASP A 257 -16.65 -0.11 -11.03
CA ASP A 257 -16.83 1.34 -11.20
C ASP A 257 -17.60 1.59 -12.52
N ASP A 258 -17.68 2.82 -13.00
CA ASP A 258 -18.40 3.22 -14.21
C ASP A 258 -17.95 2.46 -15.47
N GLN A 259 -16.65 2.18 -15.59
CA GLN A 259 -16.05 1.69 -16.83
C GLN A 259 -16.15 0.18 -16.98
N SER A 260 -16.11 -0.58 -15.88
CA SER A 260 -16.32 -2.02 -15.95
C SER A 260 -16.80 -2.67 -14.65
N PHE A 261 -17.44 -3.84 -14.81
CA PHE A 261 -17.92 -4.71 -13.74
C PHE A 261 -17.26 -6.10 -13.87
N PRO A 262 -16.00 -6.29 -13.45
CA PRO A 262 -15.30 -7.56 -13.58
C PRO A 262 -15.67 -8.60 -12.50
N TYR A 263 -16.39 -8.22 -11.44
CA TYR A 263 -16.82 -9.17 -10.40
C TYR A 263 -17.90 -10.14 -10.93
N GLU A 264 -17.66 -11.46 -10.83
CA GLU A 264 -18.66 -12.47 -11.17
C GLU A 264 -19.70 -12.63 -10.05
N SER A 265 -20.87 -11.98 -10.19
CA SER A 265 -22.00 -12.29 -9.32
C SER A 265 -22.76 -13.51 -9.81
N LYS A 266 -23.05 -14.46 -8.92
CA LYS A 266 -23.88 -15.65 -9.22
C LYS A 266 -25.36 -15.33 -9.13
N VAL A 267 -25.75 -14.46 -8.20
CA VAL A 267 -27.15 -14.02 -8.05
C VAL A 267 -27.54 -13.00 -9.13
N PHE A 268 -26.57 -12.23 -9.65
CA PHE A 268 -26.79 -11.27 -10.74
C PHE A 268 -25.81 -11.43 -11.92
N PRO A 269 -25.85 -12.55 -12.68
CA PRO A 269 -24.85 -12.86 -13.71
C PRO A 269 -24.73 -11.82 -14.83
N LYS A 270 -25.81 -11.06 -15.10
CA LYS A 270 -25.79 -10.04 -16.16
C LYS A 270 -24.84 -8.87 -15.86
N LEU A 271 -24.43 -8.68 -14.60
CA LEU A 271 -23.50 -7.62 -14.22
C LEU A 271 -22.16 -7.80 -14.94
N SER A 272 -21.48 -8.94 -14.78
CA SER A 272 -20.20 -9.18 -15.46
C SER A 272 -20.37 -9.53 -16.93
N ILE A 273 -21.41 -10.30 -17.32
CA ILE A 273 -21.64 -10.68 -18.72
C ILE A 273 -21.76 -9.46 -19.63
N LYS A 274 -22.33 -8.35 -19.14
CA LYS A 274 -22.52 -7.12 -19.91
C LYS A 274 -21.62 -5.96 -19.49
N GLY A 275 -21.12 -5.98 -18.26
CA GLY A 275 -20.34 -4.88 -17.67
C GLY A 275 -18.84 -5.11 -17.64
N ALA A 276 -18.33 -6.35 -17.74
CA ALA A 276 -16.89 -6.57 -17.85
C ALA A 276 -16.36 -6.15 -19.23
N TYR A 277 -15.07 -5.80 -19.32
CA TYR A 277 -14.43 -5.49 -20.61
C TYR A 277 -14.48 -6.65 -21.60
N SER A 278 -14.35 -7.88 -21.10
CA SER A 278 -14.47 -9.10 -21.89
C SER A 278 -14.62 -10.34 -20.99
N ALA A 279 -15.00 -11.48 -21.58
CA ALA A 279 -15.24 -12.72 -20.85
C ALA A 279 -14.02 -13.31 -20.13
N ASN A 280 -12.78 -12.93 -20.50
CA ASN A 280 -11.55 -13.36 -19.83
C ASN A 280 -11.01 -12.31 -18.82
N GLN A 281 -11.74 -11.21 -18.62
CA GLN A 281 -11.42 -10.13 -17.68
C GLN A 281 -12.47 -10.08 -16.56
N ILE A 282 -12.69 -11.24 -15.93
CA ILE A 282 -13.66 -11.46 -14.87
C ILE A 282 -12.96 -12.13 -13.69
N TYR A 283 -13.26 -11.68 -12.48
CA TYR A 283 -12.86 -12.32 -11.24
C TYR A 283 -13.93 -13.31 -10.80
N THR A 284 -13.64 -14.61 -10.93
CA THR A 284 -14.57 -15.66 -10.50
C THR A 284 -14.57 -15.83 -8.98
N HIS A 285 -15.59 -16.48 -8.43
CA HIS A 285 -15.57 -16.85 -7.00
C HIS A 285 -14.35 -17.72 -6.63
N ALA A 286 -13.82 -18.52 -7.56
CA ALA A 286 -12.63 -19.33 -7.33
C ALA A 286 -11.37 -18.46 -7.22
N ASP A 287 -11.22 -17.48 -8.11
CA ASP A 287 -10.12 -16.51 -8.07
C ASP A 287 -10.12 -15.75 -6.75
N ILE A 288 -11.30 -15.27 -6.34
CA ILE A 288 -11.49 -14.49 -5.11
C ILE A 288 -11.12 -15.32 -3.88
N ARG A 289 -11.61 -16.57 -3.75
CA ARG A 289 -11.26 -17.44 -2.63
C ARG A 289 -9.77 -17.76 -2.58
N GLN A 290 -9.16 -18.02 -3.74
CA GLN A 290 -7.73 -18.27 -3.81
C GLN A 290 -6.93 -17.03 -3.40
N LEU A 291 -7.38 -15.84 -3.78
CA LEU A 291 -6.73 -14.59 -3.41
C LEU A 291 -6.88 -14.29 -1.92
N ILE A 292 -8.06 -14.58 -1.32
CA ILE A 292 -8.30 -14.47 0.12
C ILE A 292 -7.31 -15.35 0.89
N ASP A 293 -7.18 -16.64 0.56
CA ASP A 293 -6.21 -17.53 1.23
C ASP A 293 -4.75 -17.06 1.03
N TYR A 294 -4.41 -16.60 -0.19
CA TYR A 294 -3.08 -16.08 -0.50
C TYR A 294 -2.74 -14.79 0.29
N ALA A 295 -3.71 -13.89 0.48
CA ALA A 295 -3.60 -12.70 1.31
C ALA A 295 -3.49 -13.08 2.79
N ALA A 296 -4.27 -14.05 3.21
CA ALA A 296 -4.30 -14.55 4.58
C ALA A 296 -2.93 -15.11 5.01
N ASP A 297 -2.22 -15.83 4.11
CA ASP A 297 -0.83 -16.29 4.26
C ASP A 297 0.22 -15.20 4.47
N ARG A 298 -0.18 -13.96 4.21
CA ARG A 298 0.62 -12.74 4.37
C ARG A 298 0.06 -11.83 5.46
N ALA A 299 -0.91 -12.34 6.22
CA ALA A 299 -1.64 -11.59 7.24
C ALA A 299 -2.29 -10.32 6.67
N ILE A 300 -2.88 -10.42 5.48
CA ILE A 300 -3.57 -9.33 4.80
C ILE A 300 -5.06 -9.66 4.72
N ARG A 301 -5.88 -8.71 5.16
CA ARG A 301 -7.33 -8.68 5.02
C ARG A 301 -7.69 -8.23 3.60
N ILE A 302 -8.76 -8.77 3.02
CA ILE A 302 -9.33 -8.25 1.76
C ILE A 302 -10.65 -7.56 2.10
N VAL A 303 -10.71 -6.26 1.89
CA VAL A 303 -11.92 -5.44 2.09
C VAL A 303 -12.43 -5.07 0.69
N PRO A 304 -13.53 -5.68 0.21
CA PRO A 304 -14.08 -5.35 -1.09
C PRO A 304 -14.81 -4.00 -1.04
N GLU A 305 -14.71 -3.27 -2.14
CA GLU A 305 -15.52 -2.08 -2.42
C GLU A 305 -16.44 -2.33 -3.61
N PHE A 306 -17.71 -2.03 -3.38
CA PHE A 306 -18.74 -1.95 -4.41
C PHE A 306 -19.39 -0.58 -4.27
N ASP A 307 -18.82 0.39 -4.98
CA ASP A 307 -19.20 1.79 -4.84
C ASP A 307 -20.64 2.02 -5.28
N SER A 308 -21.40 2.72 -4.44
CA SER A 308 -22.73 3.19 -4.77
C SER A 308 -23.11 4.38 -3.89
N PRO A 309 -23.95 5.31 -4.37
CA PRO A 309 -24.74 5.25 -5.60
C PRO A 309 -24.06 5.87 -6.82
N GLY A 310 -22.93 6.57 -6.64
CA GLY A 310 -22.05 7.03 -7.72
C GLY A 310 -21.35 5.86 -8.42
N HIS A 311 -20.53 6.14 -9.44
CA HIS A 311 -19.62 5.17 -10.08
C HIS A 311 -20.25 3.81 -10.45
N THR A 312 -21.51 3.80 -10.87
CA THR A 312 -22.31 2.58 -11.06
C THR A 312 -22.75 2.36 -12.49
N ARG A 313 -22.20 3.10 -13.46
CA ARG A 313 -22.65 3.03 -14.85
C ARG A 313 -22.53 1.62 -15.46
N SER A 314 -21.49 0.86 -15.13
CA SER A 314 -21.32 -0.52 -15.60
C SER A 314 -22.40 -1.47 -15.08
N TRP A 315 -22.99 -1.19 -13.91
CA TRP A 315 -24.04 -1.98 -13.28
C TRP A 315 -25.33 -1.92 -14.12
N GLY A 316 -25.64 -0.73 -14.63
CA GLY A 316 -26.80 -0.45 -15.48
C GLY A 316 -26.79 -1.17 -16.83
N LEU A 317 -25.63 -1.66 -17.30
CA LEU A 317 -25.57 -2.50 -18.51
C LEU A 317 -26.27 -3.84 -18.29
N GLY A 318 -26.11 -4.41 -17.09
CA GLY A 318 -26.76 -5.65 -16.65
C GLY A 318 -28.21 -5.45 -16.22
N TYR A 319 -28.45 -4.41 -15.42
CA TYR A 319 -29.71 -4.11 -14.75
C TYR A 319 -30.07 -2.62 -14.86
N PRO A 320 -30.57 -2.17 -16.03
CA PRO A 320 -30.85 -0.76 -16.29
C PRO A 320 -31.81 -0.11 -15.29
N GLU A 321 -32.72 -0.88 -14.69
CA GLU A 321 -33.74 -0.41 -13.75
C GLU A 321 -33.15 0.04 -12.40
N LEU A 322 -31.87 -0.29 -12.14
CA LEU A 322 -31.14 0.15 -10.95
C LEU A 322 -30.77 1.63 -11.02
N LEU A 323 -30.47 2.13 -12.23
CA LEU A 323 -29.96 3.48 -12.43
C LEU A 323 -31.07 4.46 -12.79
N THR A 324 -30.87 5.71 -12.41
CA THR A 324 -31.74 6.80 -12.88
C THR A 324 -31.52 7.06 -14.38
N ASN A 325 -32.61 7.33 -15.10
CA ASN A 325 -32.56 7.70 -16.52
C ASN A 325 -32.74 9.23 -16.65
N CYS A 326 -31.70 9.91 -17.12
CA CYS A 326 -31.63 11.38 -17.16
C CYS A 326 -31.55 11.99 -18.57
N SER A 327 -31.86 11.19 -19.59
CA SER A 327 -31.85 11.49 -21.04
C SER A 327 -31.73 12.98 -21.48
N ALA A 328 -30.55 13.32 -22.04
CA ALA A 328 -30.31 14.29 -23.12
C ALA A 328 -28.88 14.20 -23.74
N ASP A 329 -27.98 13.32 -23.24
CA ASP A 329 -26.60 13.17 -23.73
C ASP A 329 -26.33 11.74 -24.26
N TYR A 330 -25.17 11.55 -24.92
CA TYR A 330 -24.71 10.29 -25.53
C TYR A 330 -24.68 9.08 -24.56
N TYR A 331 -24.83 9.31 -23.24
CA TYR A 331 -25.00 8.27 -22.22
C TYR A 331 -26.16 8.61 -21.26
N PRO A 332 -27.22 7.76 -21.18
CA PRO A 332 -28.50 8.15 -20.55
C PRO A 332 -28.61 7.87 -19.03
N PHE A 333 -27.68 7.13 -18.42
CA PHE A 333 -27.77 6.71 -17.02
C PHE A 333 -27.03 7.66 -16.08
N GLY A 334 -27.66 8.01 -14.95
CA GLY A 334 -26.98 8.60 -13.79
C GLY A 334 -26.79 7.60 -12.66
N ALA A 335 -26.63 8.11 -11.43
CA ALA A 335 -26.45 7.30 -10.22
C ALA A 335 -27.64 6.37 -9.95
N VAL A 336 -27.41 5.38 -9.07
CA VAL A 336 -28.44 4.45 -8.57
C VAL A 336 -29.70 5.22 -8.14
N ASN A 337 -30.88 4.71 -8.47
CA ASN A 337 -32.14 5.36 -8.11
C ASN A 337 -32.44 5.18 -6.62
N PRO A 338 -32.36 6.26 -5.79
CA PRO A 338 -32.47 6.13 -4.34
C PRO A 338 -33.91 5.90 -3.88
N LEU A 339 -34.92 6.15 -4.73
CA LEU A 339 -36.34 6.01 -4.36
C LEU A 339 -36.97 4.71 -4.88
N SER A 340 -36.23 3.92 -5.65
CA SER A 340 -36.74 2.67 -6.22
C SER A 340 -36.73 1.55 -5.17
N LYS A 341 -37.88 0.89 -4.99
CA LYS A 341 -37.95 -0.33 -4.15
C LYS A 341 -37.06 -1.45 -4.69
N TYR A 342 -36.91 -1.52 -6.02
CA TYR A 342 -36.06 -2.51 -6.68
C TYR A 342 -34.59 -2.35 -6.27
N THR A 343 -34.11 -1.11 -6.09
CA THR A 343 -32.74 -0.83 -5.62
C THR A 343 -32.43 -1.57 -4.33
N TYR A 344 -33.27 -1.44 -3.32
CA TYR A 344 -32.98 -2.05 -2.01
C TYR A 344 -33.19 -3.57 -2.01
N GLN A 345 -34.09 -4.10 -2.85
CA GLN A 345 -34.23 -5.55 -3.06
C GLN A 345 -32.99 -6.15 -3.74
N PHE A 346 -32.47 -5.43 -4.74
CA PHE A 346 -31.21 -5.77 -5.41
C PHE A 346 -30.05 -5.75 -4.41
N MET A 347 -29.88 -4.63 -3.68
CA MET A 347 -28.80 -4.45 -2.71
C MET A 347 -28.87 -5.48 -1.56
N THR A 348 -30.06 -5.83 -1.09
CA THR A 348 -30.24 -6.90 -0.09
C THR A 348 -29.65 -8.23 -0.57
N THR A 349 -29.95 -8.61 -1.82
CA THR A 349 -29.53 -9.89 -2.40
C THR A 349 -28.03 -9.86 -2.74
N PHE A 350 -27.57 -8.75 -3.31
CA PHE A 350 -26.18 -8.56 -3.71
C PHE A 350 -25.24 -8.60 -2.51
N TRP A 351 -25.51 -7.81 -1.47
CA TRP A 351 -24.64 -7.75 -0.29
C TRP A 351 -24.65 -9.03 0.56
N ARG A 352 -25.68 -9.88 0.46
CA ARG A 352 -25.65 -11.23 1.03
C ARG A 352 -24.62 -12.11 0.33
N GLU A 353 -24.58 -12.11 -1.00
CA GLU A 353 -23.55 -12.84 -1.75
C GLU A 353 -22.14 -12.34 -1.40
N ILE A 354 -21.95 -11.03 -1.32
CA ILE A 354 -20.65 -10.44 -0.93
C ILE A 354 -20.26 -10.87 0.49
N ALA A 355 -21.20 -10.85 1.44
CA ALA A 355 -20.94 -11.30 2.80
C ALA A 355 -20.63 -12.80 2.90
N ASP A 356 -21.22 -13.64 2.04
CA ASP A 356 -20.93 -15.08 2.00
C ASP A 356 -19.56 -15.37 1.36
N LEU A 357 -19.11 -14.54 0.41
CA LEU A 357 -17.85 -14.74 -0.31
C LEU A 357 -16.65 -14.10 0.40
N PHE A 358 -16.82 -12.90 0.96
CA PHE A 358 -15.77 -12.14 1.64
C PHE A 358 -15.90 -12.26 3.16
N PRO A 359 -14.94 -12.93 3.82
CA PRO A 359 -15.05 -13.22 5.25
C PRO A 359 -14.78 -12.00 6.14
N ASP A 360 -14.11 -10.95 5.64
CA ASP A 360 -13.76 -9.77 6.44
C ASP A 360 -15.00 -9.07 7.01
N SER A 361 -14.98 -8.74 8.31
CA SER A 361 -16.09 -8.07 8.99
C SER A 361 -16.37 -6.65 8.49
N THR A 362 -15.55 -6.14 7.56
CA THR A 362 -15.64 -4.79 7.01
C THR A 362 -15.79 -4.85 5.49
N VAL A 363 -16.65 -3.99 4.97
CA VAL A 363 -16.84 -3.76 3.53
C VAL A 363 -16.81 -2.27 3.25
N HIS A 364 -16.40 -1.86 2.05
CA HIS A 364 -16.47 -0.48 1.62
C HIS A 364 -17.69 -0.29 0.71
N VAL A 365 -18.54 0.68 1.03
CA VAL A 365 -19.77 0.98 0.28
C VAL A 365 -19.61 2.15 -0.69
N GLY A 366 -18.43 2.77 -0.69
CA GLY A 366 -18.08 3.89 -1.55
C GLY A 366 -18.78 5.18 -1.13
N GLY A 367 -19.55 5.76 -2.05
CA GLY A 367 -20.40 6.92 -1.80
C GLY A 367 -19.71 8.26 -2.06
N ASP A 368 -18.68 8.28 -2.91
CA ASP A 368 -18.02 9.50 -3.36
C ASP A 368 -18.65 10.09 -4.62
N GLU A 369 -18.31 11.36 -4.88
CA GLU A 369 -18.48 12.06 -6.17
C GLU A 369 -19.85 11.95 -6.87
N ILE A 370 -20.93 11.83 -6.09
CA ILE A 370 -22.27 11.71 -6.65
C ILE A 370 -22.65 13.00 -7.39
N ASN A 371 -22.93 12.87 -8.69
CA ASN A 371 -23.47 13.97 -9.47
C ASN A 371 -24.98 14.10 -9.27
N TYR A 372 -25.38 14.95 -8.33
CA TYR A 372 -26.78 15.18 -7.98
C TYR A 372 -27.64 15.79 -9.10
N LYS A 373 -27.03 16.37 -10.16
CA LYS A 373 -27.77 17.04 -11.25
C LYS A 373 -28.78 16.11 -11.92
N CYS A 374 -28.43 14.84 -12.09
CA CYS A 374 -29.33 13.85 -12.69
C CYS A 374 -30.54 13.60 -11.78
N TRP A 375 -30.32 13.31 -10.50
CA TRP A 375 -31.41 13.12 -9.53
C TRP A 375 -32.33 14.34 -9.44
N LEU A 376 -31.75 15.52 -9.28
CA LEU A 376 -32.50 16.77 -9.09
C LEU A 376 -33.25 17.22 -10.36
N ARG A 377 -32.93 16.67 -11.54
CA ARG A 377 -33.70 16.88 -12.78
C ARG A 377 -34.96 16.03 -12.87
N LEU A 378 -35.07 14.96 -12.11
CA LEU A 378 -36.21 14.05 -12.16
C LEU A 378 -37.36 14.54 -11.28
N GLN A 379 -38.53 14.75 -11.89
CA GLN A 379 -39.70 15.31 -11.20
C GLN A 379 -40.11 14.50 -9.97
N TYR A 380 -40.17 13.17 -10.08
CA TYR A 380 -40.56 12.30 -8.97
C TYR A 380 -39.59 12.36 -7.79
N ILE A 381 -38.30 12.63 -8.03
CA ILE A 381 -37.31 12.81 -6.96
C ILE A 381 -37.54 14.16 -6.28
N ARG A 382 -37.73 15.24 -7.05
CA ARG A 382 -38.05 16.55 -6.49
C ARG A 382 -39.33 16.51 -5.64
N ASP A 383 -40.39 15.88 -6.15
CA ASP A 383 -41.67 15.75 -5.43
C ASP A 383 -41.50 15.02 -4.11
N PHE A 384 -40.70 13.94 -4.10
CA PHE A 384 -40.35 13.22 -2.88
C PHE A 384 -39.57 14.11 -1.91
N MET A 385 -38.56 14.84 -2.39
CA MET A 385 -37.75 15.71 -1.54
C MET A 385 -38.57 16.83 -0.90
N ILE A 386 -39.47 17.47 -1.66
CA ILE A 386 -40.39 18.50 -1.15
C ILE A 386 -41.31 17.90 -0.08
N THR A 387 -41.92 16.74 -0.36
CA THR A 387 -42.86 16.07 0.56
C THR A 387 -42.20 15.63 1.87
N ASN A 388 -40.88 15.37 1.85
CA ASN A 388 -40.13 14.90 3.01
C ASN A 388 -39.25 15.99 3.65
N ASN A 389 -39.53 17.28 3.40
CA ASN A 389 -38.77 18.42 3.95
C ASN A 389 -37.25 18.32 3.70
N MET A 390 -36.87 17.76 2.56
CA MET A 390 -35.46 17.62 2.17
C MET A 390 -34.96 18.84 1.40
N THR A 391 -35.84 19.68 0.85
CA THR A 391 -35.47 20.90 0.11
C THR A 391 -35.20 22.09 1.03
N LEU A 392 -34.32 23.00 0.62
CA LEU A 392 -34.17 24.34 1.22
C LEU A 392 -34.79 25.43 0.35
N ASP A 393 -35.26 26.51 0.98
CA ASP A 393 -35.98 27.62 0.34
C ASP A 393 -35.11 28.51 -0.59
N ASN A 394 -33.82 28.24 -0.77
CA ASN A 394 -32.89 29.12 -1.50
C ASN A 394 -31.94 28.39 -2.47
N TYR A 395 -31.58 29.14 -3.52
CA TYR A 395 -31.02 28.72 -4.81
C TYR A 395 -29.61 28.10 -4.83
N ASP A 396 -29.05 27.65 -3.69
CA ASP A 396 -27.78 26.89 -3.69
C ASP A 396 -28.07 25.38 -3.83
N PHE A 397 -28.69 25.06 -4.95
CA PHE A 397 -29.59 23.92 -5.19
C PHE A 397 -28.92 22.53 -5.27
N LEU A 398 -27.59 22.41 -5.30
CA LEU A 398 -26.97 21.16 -5.74
C LEU A 398 -26.38 20.33 -4.61
N THR A 399 -25.68 20.92 -3.65
CA THR A 399 -24.85 20.13 -2.72
C THR A 399 -25.65 19.67 -1.49
N LEU A 400 -26.30 20.58 -0.77
CA LEU A 400 -26.95 20.23 0.52
C LEU A 400 -28.22 19.39 0.35
N ASP A 401 -29.01 19.69 -0.68
CA ASP A 401 -30.17 18.89 -1.08
C ASP A 401 -29.73 17.50 -1.56
N GLY A 402 -28.61 17.44 -2.29
CA GLY A 402 -27.96 16.19 -2.70
C GLY A 402 -27.51 15.33 -1.52
N ASP A 403 -26.84 15.94 -0.53
CA ASP A 403 -26.32 15.25 0.66
C ASP A 403 -27.46 14.61 1.48
N LYS A 404 -28.63 15.27 1.58
CA LYS A 404 -29.81 14.68 2.23
C LYS A 404 -30.33 13.46 1.46
N LEU A 405 -30.35 13.51 0.13
CA LEU A 405 -30.79 12.37 -0.69
C LEU A 405 -29.77 11.23 -0.70
N GLN A 406 -28.47 11.53 -0.72
CA GLN A 406 -27.41 10.56 -0.51
C GLN A 406 -27.56 9.90 0.87
N GLY A 407 -27.82 10.68 1.91
CA GLY A 407 -28.00 10.16 3.26
C GLY A 407 -29.22 9.25 3.37
N TYR A 408 -30.31 9.57 2.65
CA TYR A 408 -31.47 8.69 2.54
C TYR A 408 -31.06 7.34 1.94
N TYR A 409 -30.33 7.36 0.82
CA TYR A 409 -29.83 6.14 0.18
C TYR A 409 -28.91 5.34 1.11
N LEU A 410 -27.90 5.99 1.68
CA LEU A 410 -26.91 5.35 2.55
C LEU A 410 -27.57 4.70 3.77
N LYS A 411 -28.52 5.39 4.41
CA LYS A 411 -29.26 4.85 5.55
C LYS A 411 -30.02 3.58 5.18
N HIS A 412 -30.75 3.61 4.07
CA HIS A 412 -31.53 2.46 3.60
C HIS A 412 -30.64 1.31 3.10
N LEU A 413 -29.48 1.63 2.51
CA LEU A 413 -28.47 0.65 2.15
C LEU A 413 -27.95 -0.08 3.41
N ILE A 414 -27.56 0.66 4.44
CA ILE A 414 -27.10 0.09 5.71
C ILE A 414 -28.17 -0.81 6.34
N ASP A 415 -29.45 -0.40 6.28
CA ASP A 415 -30.57 -1.16 6.86
C ASP A 415 -30.81 -2.52 6.20
N VAL A 416 -30.50 -2.65 4.89
CA VAL A 416 -30.66 -3.91 4.15
C VAL A 416 -29.41 -4.77 4.10
N MET A 417 -28.25 -4.20 4.41
CA MET A 417 -26.99 -4.93 4.49
C MET A 417 -26.93 -5.82 5.74
N PRO A 418 -26.12 -6.90 5.71
CA PRO A 418 -25.84 -7.69 6.92
C PRO A 418 -25.33 -6.80 8.07
N LYS A 419 -25.92 -6.94 9.25
CA LYS A 419 -25.74 -6.03 10.39
C LYS A 419 -24.37 -6.21 11.07
N GLU A 420 -23.84 -7.41 11.00
CA GLU A 420 -22.53 -7.81 11.51
C GLU A 420 -21.36 -7.21 10.72
N ARG A 421 -21.62 -6.61 9.55
CA ARG A 421 -20.59 -5.96 8.72
C ARG A 421 -20.48 -4.48 9.09
N LYS A 422 -19.28 -4.02 9.41
CA LYS A 422 -18.95 -2.59 9.50
C LYS A 422 -18.79 -2.01 8.10
N LYS A 423 -19.24 -0.78 7.88
CA LYS A 423 -19.19 -0.13 6.56
C LYS A 423 -18.12 0.95 6.58
N ILE A 424 -17.24 0.96 5.59
CA ILE A 424 -16.39 2.11 5.28
C ILE A 424 -17.06 2.87 4.14
N ALA A 425 -17.08 4.20 4.20
CA ALA A 425 -17.51 5.06 3.12
C ALA A 425 -16.54 6.22 2.94
N TRP A 426 -16.49 6.78 1.73
CA TRP A 426 -15.73 7.99 1.46
C TRP A 426 -16.31 9.21 2.20
N GLU A 427 -15.52 10.27 2.34
CA GLU A 427 -15.83 11.39 3.24
C GLU A 427 -17.16 12.12 2.96
N GLU A 428 -17.67 12.10 1.73
CA GLU A 428 -19.00 12.65 1.41
C GLU A 428 -20.11 12.03 2.26
N ALA A 429 -19.98 10.73 2.56
CA ALA A 429 -20.92 10.02 3.41
C ALA A 429 -21.03 10.60 4.83
N PHE A 430 -20.03 11.36 5.30
CA PHE A 430 -20.07 11.98 6.63
C PHE A 430 -21.16 13.03 6.77
N ASN A 431 -21.30 13.93 5.77
CA ASN A 431 -22.39 14.92 5.78
C ASN A 431 -23.74 14.23 5.65
N ALA A 432 -23.82 13.23 4.75
CA ALA A 432 -24.99 12.39 4.56
C ALA A 432 -25.40 11.68 5.88
N ALA A 433 -24.43 11.14 6.61
CA ALA A 433 -24.63 10.45 7.89
C ALA A 433 -25.17 11.36 8.99
N LYS A 434 -24.70 12.61 9.06
CA LYS A 434 -25.22 13.61 10.01
C LYS A 434 -26.69 13.92 9.80
N HIS A 435 -27.12 14.07 8.56
CA HIS A 435 -28.52 14.37 8.25
C HIS A 435 -29.48 13.23 8.64
N TRP A 436 -28.97 12.00 8.73
CA TRP A 436 -29.76 10.79 8.96
C TRP A 436 -29.44 10.06 10.27
N ASN A 437 -28.64 10.68 11.15
CA ASN A 437 -28.24 10.12 12.45
C ASN A 437 -27.72 8.67 12.35
N ILE A 438 -26.88 8.38 11.36
CA ILE A 438 -26.24 7.07 11.23
C ILE A 438 -25.28 6.88 12.41
N SER A 439 -25.24 5.69 13.02
CA SER A 439 -24.42 5.44 14.20
C SER A 439 -22.92 5.47 13.87
N THR A 440 -22.12 5.99 14.79
CA THR A 440 -20.65 5.97 14.72
C THR A 440 -20.07 4.55 14.79
N ASP A 441 -20.84 3.58 15.29
CA ASP A 441 -20.44 2.17 15.35
C ASP A 441 -20.67 1.42 14.02
N GLU A 442 -21.56 1.95 13.17
CA GLU A 442 -21.93 1.33 11.89
C GLU A 442 -21.04 1.78 10.73
N LEU A 443 -20.46 2.98 10.84
CA LEU A 443 -19.79 3.67 9.74
C LEU A 443 -18.39 4.16 10.13
N ILE A 444 -17.43 3.84 9.28
CA ILE A 444 -16.05 4.34 9.31
C ILE A 444 -15.89 5.27 8.11
N ILE A 445 -15.29 6.45 8.31
CA ILE A 445 -15.13 7.44 7.25
C ILE A 445 -13.71 7.41 6.71
N ASN A 446 -13.56 7.29 5.39
CA ASN A 446 -12.28 7.43 4.70
C ASN A 446 -12.11 8.84 4.14
N VAL A 447 -11.16 9.60 4.69
CA VAL A 447 -10.83 10.98 4.28
C VAL A 447 -9.86 10.98 3.11
N TRP A 448 -10.30 11.50 1.98
CA TRP A 448 -9.60 11.38 0.70
C TRP A 448 -9.41 12.70 -0.03
N LYS A 449 -10.24 13.72 0.24
CA LYS A 449 -10.07 15.02 -0.40
C LYS A 449 -9.09 15.88 0.39
N GLY A 450 -8.58 16.88 -0.34
CA GLY A 450 -7.88 17.99 0.25
C GLY A 450 -6.37 17.96 0.02
N GLY A 451 -5.82 19.14 -0.29
CA GLY A 451 -4.38 19.39 -0.27
C GLY A 451 -3.81 19.38 1.16
N ASP A 452 -2.54 19.79 1.33
CA ASP A 452 -1.78 19.66 2.58
C ASP A 452 -2.41 20.32 3.83
N TYR A 453 -3.51 21.09 3.72
CA TYR A 453 -4.21 21.76 4.85
C TYR A 453 -5.72 21.49 4.94
N GLU A 454 -6.32 20.83 3.96
CA GLU A 454 -7.78 20.67 3.89
C GLU A 454 -8.26 19.38 4.56
N TRP A 455 -7.49 18.28 4.41
CA TRP A 455 -7.86 17.00 5.00
C TRP A 455 -7.83 17.01 6.53
N GLN A 456 -7.01 17.88 7.15
CA GLN A 456 -6.92 18.00 8.62
C GLN A 456 -8.24 18.48 9.23
N TYR A 457 -8.89 19.46 8.60
CA TYR A 457 -10.17 19.97 9.04
C TYR A 457 -11.26 18.90 8.94
N THR A 458 -11.29 18.16 7.84
CA THR A 458 -12.22 17.04 7.65
C THR A 458 -11.98 15.93 8.68
N MET A 459 -10.72 15.53 8.91
CA MET A 459 -10.36 14.57 9.96
C MET A 459 -10.80 15.02 11.35
N GLU A 460 -10.52 16.28 11.72
CA GLU A 460 -10.94 16.84 13.00
C GLU A 460 -12.45 16.74 13.19
N ASN A 461 -13.22 17.18 12.19
CA ASN A 461 -14.67 17.16 12.25
C ASN A 461 -15.24 15.75 12.40
N ILE A 462 -14.72 14.78 11.66
CA ILE A 462 -15.17 13.38 11.72
C ILE A 462 -14.91 12.80 13.10
N VAL A 463 -13.66 12.91 13.58
CA VAL A 463 -13.26 12.31 14.85
C VAL A 463 -13.95 12.97 16.03
N ARG A 464 -14.15 14.30 15.99
CA ARG A 464 -14.88 15.05 17.03
C ARG A 464 -16.34 14.62 17.16
N GLN A 465 -16.94 14.13 16.08
CA GLN A 465 -18.30 13.58 16.09
C GLN A 465 -18.34 12.10 16.52
N GLY A 466 -17.20 11.52 16.91
CA GLY A 466 -17.11 10.16 17.43
C GLY A 466 -16.89 9.08 16.36
N TYR A 467 -16.86 9.43 15.08
CA TYR A 467 -16.63 8.47 14.01
C TYR A 467 -15.17 8.01 13.97
N LYS A 468 -14.97 6.74 13.61
CA LYS A 468 -13.65 6.24 13.22
C LYS A 468 -13.26 6.79 11.84
N ALA A 469 -11.98 7.12 11.69
CA ALA A 469 -11.43 7.73 10.48
C ALA A 469 -10.22 6.97 9.94
N ILE A 470 -10.14 6.87 8.61
CA ILE A 470 -9.02 6.37 7.82
C ILE A 470 -8.53 7.52 6.95
N LEU A 471 -7.23 7.82 6.95
CA LEU A 471 -6.65 8.85 6.08
C LEU A 471 -6.10 8.24 4.77
N SER A 472 -6.49 8.80 3.62
CA SER A 472 -5.86 8.51 2.33
C SER A 472 -5.49 9.74 1.52
N ALA A 473 -6.06 10.91 1.81
CA ALA A 473 -5.90 12.14 1.03
C ALA A 473 -4.47 12.46 0.57
N PRO A 474 -3.43 12.40 1.43
CA PRO A 474 -2.08 12.75 1.00
C PRO A 474 -1.34 11.59 0.30
N TRP A 475 -1.96 10.43 0.14
CA TRP A 475 -1.35 9.18 -0.37
C TRP A 475 -2.04 8.65 -1.63
N TYR A 476 -2.45 9.55 -2.53
CA TYR A 476 -2.87 9.25 -3.89
C TYR A 476 -1.63 9.08 -4.78
N LEU A 477 -1.28 7.83 -5.08
CA LEU A 477 -0.08 7.49 -5.86
C LEU A 477 -0.35 7.55 -7.37
N ASN A 478 -1.60 7.49 -7.80
CA ASN A 478 -1.97 7.76 -9.19
C ASN A 478 -1.54 9.17 -9.65
N TYR A 479 -1.44 10.14 -8.72
CA TYR A 479 -0.83 11.45 -8.96
C TYR A 479 0.70 11.36 -8.97
N ILE A 480 1.26 11.02 -10.13
CA ILE A 480 2.70 11.01 -10.35
C ILE A 480 3.26 12.43 -10.49
N SER A 481 4.48 12.65 -10.00
CA SER A 481 5.21 13.91 -10.18
C SER A 481 6.69 13.63 -10.38
N TYR A 482 7.39 14.55 -11.04
CA TYR A 482 8.83 14.43 -11.25
C TYR A 482 9.59 14.60 -9.92
N GLY A 483 10.55 13.70 -9.66
CA GLY A 483 11.47 13.80 -8.53
C GLY A 483 11.22 12.74 -7.46
N ARG A 484 11.59 13.06 -6.21
CA ARG A 484 11.53 12.16 -5.05
C ARG A 484 10.20 12.30 -4.29
N ASP A 485 9.08 12.09 -4.99
CA ASP A 485 7.72 12.26 -4.44
C ASP A 485 7.45 11.40 -3.19
N TRP A 486 8.15 10.27 -3.04
CA TRP A 486 8.11 9.41 -1.86
C TRP A 486 8.40 10.17 -0.55
N THR A 487 9.22 11.23 -0.60
CA THR A 487 9.54 12.07 0.56
C THR A 487 8.32 12.86 1.03
N LYS A 488 7.49 13.36 0.11
CA LYS A 488 6.21 14.02 0.42
C LYS A 488 5.29 13.06 1.15
N TYR A 489 5.17 11.82 0.68
CA TYR A 489 4.33 10.81 1.34
C TYR A 489 4.88 10.43 2.72
N TYR A 490 6.21 10.40 2.85
CA TYR A 490 6.91 10.14 4.11
C TYR A 490 6.83 11.30 5.11
N THR A 491 6.32 12.49 4.79
CA THR A 491 6.16 13.55 5.81
C THR A 491 4.76 13.60 6.41
N GLN A 492 3.85 12.76 5.92
CA GLN A 492 2.44 12.76 6.30
C GLN A 492 2.21 11.81 7.48
N ASP A 493 1.29 12.18 8.35
CA ASP A 493 0.95 11.43 9.56
C ASP A 493 -0.54 11.63 9.89
N PRO A 494 -1.33 10.56 10.07
CA PRO A 494 -2.76 10.69 10.36
C PRO A 494 -3.11 11.49 11.60
N HIS A 495 -2.17 11.73 12.53
CA HIS A 495 -2.40 12.52 13.74
C HIS A 495 -1.99 13.99 13.63
N THR A 496 -1.40 14.46 12.52
CA THR A 496 -0.94 15.87 12.45
C THR A 496 -2.08 16.88 12.44
N PHE A 497 -3.32 16.48 12.12
CA PHE A 497 -4.49 17.34 12.28
C PHE A 497 -4.70 17.81 13.73
N LEU A 498 -4.23 17.04 14.71
CA LEU A 498 -4.32 17.40 16.14
C LEU A 498 -3.51 18.63 16.49
N ASN A 499 -2.51 19.00 15.67
CA ASN A 499 -1.75 20.23 15.85
C ASN A 499 -2.59 21.48 15.53
N TYR A 500 -3.68 21.31 14.78
CA TYR A 500 -4.58 22.38 14.35
C TYR A 500 -5.92 22.33 15.08
N ALA A 501 -6.21 21.23 15.77
CA ALA A 501 -7.45 21.03 16.49
C ALA A 501 -7.59 21.93 17.72
N SER A 502 -8.80 22.43 17.94
CA SER A 502 -9.13 23.22 19.14
C SER A 502 -9.70 22.33 20.27
N GLY A 503 -9.14 22.42 21.47
CA GLY A 503 -9.62 21.69 22.66
C GLY A 503 -9.11 20.24 22.79
N ASN A 504 -9.40 19.59 23.93
CA ASN A 504 -8.83 18.29 24.30
C ASN A 504 -9.75 17.08 24.04
N ASP A 505 -10.97 17.28 23.53
CA ASP A 505 -12.01 16.23 23.45
C ASP A 505 -11.92 15.35 22.20
N ILE A 506 -10.74 15.24 21.58
CA ILE A 506 -10.53 14.43 20.37
C ILE A 506 -9.86 13.11 20.74
N SER A 507 -10.58 12.00 20.55
CA SER A 507 -10.01 10.67 20.73
C SER A 507 -9.04 10.34 19.60
N ARG A 508 -7.75 10.18 19.93
CA ARG A 508 -6.73 9.67 18.99
C ARG A 508 -7.05 8.26 18.50
N GLU A 509 -7.75 7.47 19.32
CA GLU A 509 -8.07 6.07 19.03
C GLU A 509 -9.09 5.92 17.89
N ASN A 510 -9.86 6.97 17.62
CA ASN A 510 -10.78 7.01 16.49
C ASN A 510 -10.04 7.14 15.15
N VAL A 511 -8.75 7.51 15.15
CA VAL A 511 -7.90 7.45 13.95
C VAL A 511 -7.32 6.05 13.85
N ILE A 512 -8.01 5.17 13.12
CA ILE A 512 -7.64 3.74 13.08
C ILE A 512 -6.48 3.45 12.13
N GLY A 513 -6.14 4.41 11.26
CA GLY A 513 -4.97 4.35 10.39
C GLY A 513 -5.17 5.09 9.09
N GLY A 514 -4.75 4.45 7.99
CA GLY A 514 -4.80 5.07 6.69
C GLY A 514 -4.55 4.09 5.55
N GLN A 515 -4.66 4.59 4.33
CA GLN A 515 -4.45 3.79 3.13
C GLN A 515 -3.78 4.55 2.01
N VAL A 516 -3.05 3.80 1.20
CA VAL A 516 -2.48 4.24 -0.06
C VAL A 516 -3.52 4.03 -1.15
N CYS A 517 -3.81 5.03 -1.97
CA CYS A 517 -4.75 4.89 -3.09
C CYS A 517 -4.00 4.80 -4.43
N MET A 518 -4.35 3.78 -5.22
CA MET A 518 -3.89 3.63 -6.61
C MET A 518 -5.11 3.47 -7.53
N TRP A 519 -5.75 4.60 -7.83
CA TRP A 519 -6.73 4.69 -8.91
C TRP A 519 -6.07 4.41 -10.26
N MET A 520 -6.81 3.76 -11.16
CA MET A 520 -6.22 3.15 -12.35
C MET A 520 -6.73 3.72 -13.67
N GLU A 521 -7.14 5.00 -13.73
CA GLU A 521 -7.50 5.66 -15.00
C GLU A 521 -6.34 5.65 -16.01
N PHE A 522 -5.09 5.69 -15.53
CA PHE A 522 -3.87 5.72 -16.34
C PHE A 522 -2.88 4.60 -15.97
N ILE A 523 -3.33 3.63 -15.17
CA ILE A 523 -2.50 2.53 -14.66
C ILE A 523 -3.12 1.21 -15.09
N ASP A 524 -2.32 0.29 -15.62
CA ASP A 524 -2.71 -1.07 -15.96
C ASP A 524 -1.57 -2.06 -15.65
N GLU A 525 -1.66 -3.30 -16.15
CA GLU A 525 -0.61 -4.30 -15.90
C GLU A 525 0.80 -3.92 -16.44
N SER A 526 0.89 -2.94 -17.34
CA SER A 526 2.14 -2.50 -17.96
C SER A 526 2.98 -1.60 -17.05
N ASN A 527 2.33 -0.83 -16.18
CA ASN A 527 2.97 0.20 -15.35
C ASN A 527 2.59 0.15 -13.86
N LEU A 528 1.66 -0.71 -13.43
CA LEU A 528 1.20 -0.81 -12.04
C LEU A 528 2.34 -0.93 -11.03
N GLU A 529 3.17 -1.97 -11.15
CA GLU A 529 4.21 -2.26 -10.17
C GLU A 529 5.27 -1.16 -10.01
N PRO A 530 5.91 -0.66 -11.09
CA PRO A 530 6.93 0.38 -10.96
C PRO A 530 6.32 1.69 -10.47
N THR A 531 5.10 2.03 -10.88
CA THR A 531 4.43 3.22 -10.37
C THR A 531 4.09 3.05 -8.89
N LEU A 532 3.66 1.88 -8.44
CA LEU A 532 3.29 1.65 -7.04
C LEU A 532 4.51 1.56 -6.11
N TRP A 533 5.55 0.82 -6.51
CA TRP A 533 6.67 0.46 -5.65
C TRP A 533 7.98 1.11 -6.11
N PRO A 534 8.76 1.71 -5.19
CA PRO A 534 8.62 1.61 -3.74
C PRO A 534 7.80 2.77 -3.11
N ARG A 535 7.10 3.61 -3.89
CA ARG A 535 6.40 4.81 -3.34
C ARG A 535 5.44 4.47 -2.20
N ALA A 536 4.70 3.37 -2.31
CA ALA A 536 3.78 2.90 -1.26
C ALA A 536 4.49 2.42 0.03
N SER A 537 5.81 2.21 0.01
CA SER A 537 6.59 1.82 1.19
C SER A 537 6.71 2.97 2.20
N SER A 538 6.65 4.23 1.73
CA SER A 538 6.70 5.43 2.57
C SER A 538 5.51 5.53 3.55
N PRO A 539 4.25 5.56 3.06
CA PRO A 539 3.09 5.54 3.95
C PRO A 539 3.00 4.24 4.76
N ALA A 540 3.43 3.10 4.23
CA ALA A 540 3.46 1.85 4.98
C ALA A 540 4.32 1.95 6.25
N GLU A 541 5.47 2.64 6.17
CA GLU A 541 6.27 2.91 7.35
C GLU A 541 5.60 3.86 8.33
N LYS A 542 4.96 4.93 7.84
CA LYS A 542 4.22 5.87 8.70
C LYS A 542 3.08 5.25 9.48
N LEU A 543 2.46 4.26 8.88
CA LEU A 543 1.37 3.53 9.48
C LEU A 543 1.86 2.44 10.46
N TRP A 544 3.14 2.03 10.37
CA TRP A 544 3.75 1.01 11.23
C TRP A 544 4.58 1.59 12.37
N SER A 545 5.57 2.43 12.06
CA SER A 545 6.64 2.87 12.95
C SER A 545 6.22 3.92 13.98
N SER A 546 7.12 4.22 14.92
CA SER A 546 6.93 5.30 15.91
C SER A 546 6.66 6.64 15.22
N ALA A 547 5.82 7.47 15.87
CA ALA A 547 5.54 8.84 15.44
C ALA A 547 6.80 9.72 15.35
N GLU A 548 7.87 9.35 16.05
CA GLU A 548 9.15 10.06 16.06
C GLU A 548 9.94 9.88 14.75
N MET A 549 9.59 8.89 13.92
CA MET A 549 10.27 8.59 12.66
C MET A 549 9.87 9.57 11.55
N THR A 550 10.24 10.84 11.68
CA THR A 550 9.81 11.94 10.79
C THR A 550 10.84 12.31 9.71
N ASP A 551 12.12 12.06 9.94
CA ASP A 551 13.21 12.51 9.07
C ASP A 551 13.42 11.53 7.90
N TRP A 552 12.96 11.93 6.70
CA TRP A 552 13.14 11.13 5.48
C TRP A 552 14.61 10.98 5.07
N LYS A 553 15.51 11.92 5.43
CA LYS A 553 16.93 11.83 5.07
C LYS A 553 17.59 10.66 5.79
N LYS A 554 17.24 10.44 7.06
CA LYS A 554 17.66 9.24 7.82
C LYS A 554 17.01 7.96 7.30
N ALA A 555 15.91 8.05 6.56
CA ALA A 555 15.22 6.92 5.96
C ALA A 555 15.80 6.52 4.59
N GLU A 556 16.47 7.43 3.88
CA GLU A 556 16.78 7.28 2.47
C GLU A 556 17.66 6.06 2.15
N ALA A 557 18.70 5.80 2.94
CA ALA A 557 19.58 4.65 2.74
C ALA A 557 18.85 3.31 2.87
N ARG A 558 18.04 3.14 3.92
CA ARG A 558 17.23 1.93 4.14
C ARG A 558 16.04 1.82 3.17
N PHE A 559 15.50 2.95 2.70
CA PHE A 559 14.49 2.98 1.64
C PHE A 559 15.04 2.44 0.31
N GLU A 560 16.23 2.90 -0.10
CA GLU A 560 16.88 2.41 -1.33
C GLU A 560 17.28 0.93 -1.19
N HIS A 561 17.81 0.54 -0.03
CA HIS A 561 18.09 -0.88 0.25
C HIS A 561 16.83 -1.75 0.13
N HIS A 562 15.72 -1.32 0.72
CA HIS A 562 14.43 -2.02 0.64
C HIS A 562 13.87 -2.07 -0.79
N ARG A 563 13.99 -0.97 -1.54
CA ARG A 563 13.63 -0.92 -2.97
C ARG A 563 14.38 -1.98 -3.78
N CYS A 564 15.68 -2.12 -3.52
CA CYS A 564 16.51 -3.13 -4.16
C CYS A 564 16.14 -4.55 -3.71
N ARG A 565 15.81 -4.74 -2.42
CA ARG A 565 15.37 -6.02 -1.85
C ARG A 565 14.08 -6.51 -2.53
N MET A 566 13.08 -5.63 -2.63
CA MET A 566 11.84 -5.94 -3.35
C MET A 566 12.08 -6.29 -4.81
N SER A 567 13.00 -5.58 -5.49
CA SER A 567 13.41 -5.89 -6.86
C SER A 567 13.97 -7.31 -7.00
N ARG A 568 14.89 -7.70 -6.10
CA ARG A 568 15.47 -9.07 -6.08
C ARG A 568 14.44 -10.14 -5.76
N ARG A 569 13.43 -9.84 -4.94
CA ARG A 569 12.27 -10.69 -4.67
C ARG A 569 11.26 -10.75 -5.81
N GLY A 570 11.53 -10.10 -6.94
CA GLY A 570 10.72 -10.17 -8.15
C GLY A 570 9.58 -9.15 -8.23
N ILE A 571 9.59 -8.09 -7.42
CA ILE A 571 8.67 -6.95 -7.55
C ILE A 571 9.30 -5.92 -8.48
N LYS A 572 8.61 -5.48 -9.53
CA LYS A 572 9.17 -4.47 -10.43
C LYS A 572 9.13 -3.10 -9.76
N THR A 573 10.23 -2.66 -9.16
CA THR A 573 10.32 -1.37 -8.46
C THR A 573 10.99 -0.29 -9.33
N GLN A 574 10.47 0.93 -9.31
CA GLN A 574 11.15 2.07 -9.92
C GLN A 574 12.28 2.62 -9.03
N PRO A 575 13.30 3.28 -9.59
CA PRO A 575 14.24 4.10 -8.80
C PRO A 575 13.57 5.34 -8.22
N ASN A 576 13.81 5.65 -6.94
CA ASN A 576 13.13 6.75 -6.24
C ASN A 576 14.07 7.73 -5.50
N SER A 577 15.32 7.35 -5.26
CA SER A 577 16.29 8.19 -4.52
C SER A 577 17.31 8.88 -5.45
N GLY A 578 17.10 8.84 -6.77
CA GLY A 578 17.99 9.40 -7.78
C GLY A 578 18.83 8.33 -8.51
N PRO A 579 19.85 8.75 -9.27
CA PRO A 579 20.72 7.84 -10.03
C PRO A 579 21.49 6.89 -9.09
N GLY A 580 21.33 5.59 -9.27
CA GLY A 580 21.95 4.56 -8.45
C GLY A 580 21.82 3.18 -9.08
N SER A 581 22.29 2.15 -8.38
CA SER A 581 22.15 0.77 -8.85
C SER A 581 22.05 -0.21 -7.70
N CYS A 582 21.19 -1.22 -7.84
CA CYS A 582 21.09 -2.36 -6.92
C CYS A 582 22.15 -3.44 -7.22
N ARG A 583 23.35 -3.06 -7.68
CA ARG A 583 24.35 -4.00 -8.20
C ARG A 583 24.85 -4.93 -7.10
N GLY A 584 24.63 -6.22 -7.34
CA GLY A 584 25.30 -7.32 -6.70
C GLY A 584 24.97 -8.60 -7.47
N THR A 585 25.89 -9.55 -7.53
CA THR A 585 25.73 -10.74 -8.39
C THR A 585 24.42 -11.47 -8.08
N MET A 586 23.53 -11.52 -9.07
CA MET A 586 22.37 -12.41 -9.10
C MET A 586 22.33 -13.00 -10.51
N LYS A 587 22.72 -14.27 -10.64
CA LYS A 587 22.37 -15.07 -11.82
C LYS A 587 20.87 -15.30 -11.74
N ILE A 588 20.09 -14.37 -12.28
CA ILE A 588 18.64 -14.55 -12.44
C ILE A 588 18.49 -15.71 -13.45
N LYS A 589 18.09 -16.89 -12.99
CA LYS A 589 17.40 -17.82 -13.90
C LYS A 589 16.08 -17.15 -14.24
N PRO A 590 15.77 -16.90 -15.52
CA PRO A 590 14.49 -16.32 -15.92
C PRO A 590 13.36 -17.15 -15.29
N PRO A 591 12.26 -16.54 -14.80
CA PRO A 591 11.12 -17.27 -14.23
C PRO A 591 10.35 -18.13 -15.24
N TYR A 592 10.82 -18.29 -16.48
CA TYR A 592 10.02 -18.80 -17.59
C TYR A 592 10.26 -20.28 -17.92
N GLU A 593 11.30 -20.93 -17.38
CA GLU A 593 11.63 -22.32 -17.75
C GLU A 593 11.07 -23.39 -16.79
N ALA A 594 10.51 -23.01 -15.64
CA ALA A 594 9.93 -23.97 -14.68
C ALA A 594 8.43 -24.28 -14.93
N ALA A 595 7.79 -23.64 -15.92
CA ALA A 595 6.36 -23.81 -16.21
C ALA A 595 6.08 -24.84 -17.34
N GLN A 596 7.10 -25.46 -17.94
CA GLN A 596 6.90 -26.43 -19.04
C GLN A 596 6.77 -27.90 -18.60
N GLN A 597 6.70 -28.21 -17.30
CA GLN A 597 6.58 -29.59 -16.82
C GLN A 597 5.17 -30.01 -16.37
N TYR A 598 4.14 -29.19 -16.61
CA TYR A 598 2.74 -29.53 -16.28
C TYR A 598 1.77 -29.50 -17.46
N PHE A 599 2.28 -29.54 -18.70
CA PHE A 599 1.48 -29.84 -19.88
C PHE A 599 2.17 -30.92 -20.72
N ASN A 600 1.91 -32.17 -20.36
CA ASN A 600 1.91 -33.34 -21.24
C ASN A 600 0.83 -34.30 -20.74
#